data_AF-W9KJW6-F1
#
_entry.id   AF-W9KJW6-F1
#
_cell.length_a   1.000
_cell.length_b   1.000
_cell.length_c   1.000
_cell.angle_alpha   90.00
_cell.angle_beta   90.00
_cell.angle_gamma   90.00
#
_symmetry.space_group_name_H-M   'P 1'
#
loop_
_entity.id
_entity.type
_entity.pdbx_description
1 polymer ?
#
loop_
_entity_poly.entity_id
_entity_poly.type
_entity_poly.pdbx_seq_one_letter_code
_entity_poly.pdbx_strand_id
1 'polypeptide(L)'
;MDYGDVGADFDREAHSFNQHPLSDRCDPDTLMAAVGSENMEYDESLDSHKATNVVVPYPWATGSSEEANKLAADFCAAMLDDTNAFALYSNLYEILSNSSQSVPETREFLAICCARVAGKPDNARSARAILAREWTETPTTRVSDSPFVLSMLKAYVGSHQEDSDKSAFVKQISRNVEQLVGSDGSLGEVSRKYSSIDLVAYFFLDYALEIYDDCFDDSNPPNFMTEHLLNEFITTQPFMNALRNDCPSSLSLCLRWCKEQLRLNHPVALQDAPVQPSTDMRCWWYNIRVFCTLWGVMTHLVRANCAPVWYTQCESAFGIPPSELLITLSWMIRAEATATETDSIISDTELLIQAADGADKLLQVDESQLWIDFLERFTWMNELANPGDAERSFEATVQDELRKYVSKMLRVELPHPAGTQSTSVGEVDFYSYPQHGFPDFDINSQMDYYP
;
A
#
# COMPACT_ATOMS: atom_id res chain seq x y z
N MET A 1 -48.28 39.99 26.74
CA MET A 1 -48.54 39.08 25.62
C MET A 1 -47.20 38.39 25.38
N ASP A 2 -46.84 37.24 25.92
CA ASP A 2 -47.51 36.03 26.42
C ASP A 2 -48.36 35.26 25.39
N TYR A 3 -48.08 33.94 25.37
CA TYR A 3 -48.22 32.87 24.35
C TYR A 3 -47.17 32.89 23.21
N GLY A 4 -46.32 31.88 23.00
CA GLY A 4 -46.27 30.54 23.59
C GLY A 4 -45.03 29.76 23.13
N ASP A 5 -44.64 28.87 24.04
CA ASP A 5 -43.56 27.90 24.10
C ASP A 5 -43.73 26.75 23.09
N VAL A 6 -42.70 26.44 22.30
CA VAL A 6 -42.41 25.11 21.73
C VAL A 6 -40.89 24.97 21.68
N GLY A 7 -40.36 24.08 22.53
CA GLY A 7 -38.95 23.79 22.67
C GLY A 7 -38.31 23.25 21.40
N ALA A 8 -37.09 23.72 21.13
CA ALA A 8 -36.16 23.06 20.24
C ALA A 8 -35.12 22.38 21.13
N ASP A 9 -35.32 21.08 21.32
CA ASP A 9 -34.30 20.21 21.90
C ASP A 9 -33.03 20.31 21.04
N PHE A 10 -31.92 20.55 21.73
CA PHE A 10 -30.58 20.63 21.17
C PHE A 10 -30.13 19.22 20.79
N ASP A 11 -30.33 18.83 19.52
CA ASP A 11 -29.68 17.65 18.96
C ASP A 11 -28.20 17.97 18.71
N ARG A 12 -27.37 17.56 19.68
CA ARG A 12 -25.92 17.59 19.63
C ARG A 12 -25.41 16.25 19.08
N GLU A 13 -25.69 15.97 17.82
CA GLU A 13 -25.15 14.81 17.09
C GLU A 13 -24.61 15.25 15.72
N ALA A 14 -23.37 15.74 15.73
CA ALA A 14 -22.55 15.91 14.54
C ALA A 14 -21.07 15.98 14.96
N HIS A 15 -20.62 14.99 15.73
CA HIS A 15 -19.22 14.85 16.16
C HIS A 15 -18.86 13.37 16.36
N SER A 16 -18.58 12.63 15.29
CA SER A 16 -17.81 11.38 15.38
C SER A 16 -17.27 10.96 14.01
N PHE A 17 -16.10 11.48 13.64
CA PHE A 17 -15.20 10.78 12.70
C PHE A 17 -13.74 10.76 13.16
N ASN A 18 -13.49 11.16 14.41
CA ASN A 18 -12.19 11.13 15.05
C ASN A 18 -12.38 11.15 16.58
N GLN A 19 -12.62 9.98 17.16
CA GLN A 19 -12.40 9.68 18.58
C GLN A 19 -12.79 8.22 18.84
N HIS A 20 -11.81 7.31 18.83
CA HIS A 20 -11.94 6.10 19.65
C HIS A 20 -11.55 6.44 21.09
N PRO A 21 -12.31 5.97 22.10
CA PRO A 21 -12.05 6.30 23.49
C PRO A 21 -10.87 5.49 24.03
N LEU A 22 -9.90 6.21 24.60
CA LEU A 22 -9.04 5.71 25.66
C LEU A 22 -9.90 5.44 26.90
N SER A 23 -10.15 4.17 27.22
CA SER A 23 -10.53 3.68 28.56
C SER A 23 -10.13 2.20 28.63
N ASP A 24 -9.50 1.65 29.67
CA ASP A 24 -9.30 2.12 31.03
C ASP A 24 -7.93 1.67 31.55
N ARG A 25 -7.27 2.59 32.26
CA ARG A 25 -6.28 2.26 33.28
C ARG A 25 -6.96 1.45 34.38
N CYS A 26 -6.52 0.23 34.60
CA CYS A 26 -6.59 -0.39 35.93
C CYS A 26 -5.24 -0.18 36.65
N ASP A 27 -5.35 0.23 37.91
CA ASP A 27 -4.29 0.68 38.82
C ASP A 27 -3.13 -0.33 39.05
N PRO A 28 -1.96 0.17 39.53
CA PRO A 28 -0.75 -0.61 39.73
C PRO A 28 -0.78 -1.29 41.09
N ASP A 29 -0.81 -2.62 41.12
CA ASP A 29 -0.17 -3.48 42.13
C ASP A 29 -0.69 -4.90 41.99
N THR A 30 -0.05 -5.70 41.13
CA THR A 30 0.05 -7.14 41.36
C THR A 30 1.40 -7.62 40.84
N LEU A 31 2.42 -7.45 41.69
CA LEU A 31 3.63 -8.25 41.63
C LEU A 31 3.24 -9.73 41.80
N MET A 32 3.32 -10.53 40.73
CA MET A 32 3.45 -11.97 40.83
C MET A 32 4.48 -12.48 39.82
N ALA A 33 5.69 -12.63 40.37
CA ALA A 33 6.68 -13.67 40.09
C ALA A 33 6.96 -14.07 38.62
N ALA A 34 8.13 -13.65 38.16
CA ALA A 34 8.89 -14.35 37.14
C ALA A 34 9.06 -15.84 37.50
N VAL A 35 8.44 -16.74 36.73
CA VAL A 35 8.82 -18.16 36.59
C VAL A 35 8.37 -18.64 35.22
N GLY A 36 9.32 -19.02 34.37
CA GLY A 36 9.02 -19.69 33.09
C GLY A 36 9.97 -19.37 31.94
N SER A 37 11.27 -19.40 32.19
CA SER A 37 12.28 -19.53 31.13
C SER A 37 12.14 -20.91 30.49
N GLU A 38 11.25 -21.06 29.51
CA GLU A 38 11.34 -22.16 28.57
C GLU A 38 12.24 -21.70 27.42
N ASN A 39 13.47 -22.20 27.48
CA ASN A 39 14.44 -22.14 26.41
C ASN A 39 13.81 -22.72 25.14
N MET A 40 13.29 -21.87 24.27
CA MET A 40 13.28 -22.16 22.84
C MET A 40 14.75 -22.20 22.43
N GLU A 41 15.32 -23.40 22.37
CA GLU A 41 16.64 -23.62 21.78
C GLU A 41 16.60 -23.03 20.36
N TYR A 42 17.32 -21.93 20.20
CA TYR A 42 17.52 -21.27 18.93
C TYR A 42 18.26 -22.23 18.01
N ASP A 43 17.55 -22.78 17.03
CA ASP A 43 18.15 -23.62 16.01
C ASP A 43 18.86 -22.74 14.98
N GLU A 44 20.17 -22.56 15.15
CA GLU A 44 21.07 -21.94 14.17
C GLU A 44 21.00 -22.64 12.79
N SER A 45 20.36 -23.80 12.65
CA SER A 45 20.16 -24.47 11.37
C SER A 45 19.12 -23.78 10.46
N LEU A 46 18.28 -22.89 11.00
CA LEU A 46 17.32 -22.09 10.21
C LEU A 46 17.99 -20.95 9.40
N ASP A 47 19.24 -20.59 9.71
CA ASP A 47 20.06 -19.69 8.90
C ASP A 47 20.62 -20.36 7.63
N SER A 48 20.32 -21.65 7.40
CA SER A 48 20.75 -22.37 6.20
C SER A 48 19.96 -22.00 4.94
N HIS A 49 18.78 -21.37 5.08
CA HIS A 49 18.11 -20.69 3.98
C HIS A 49 18.72 -19.30 3.82
N LYS A 50 19.90 -19.24 3.18
CA LYS A 50 20.50 -17.99 2.72
C LYS A 50 19.44 -17.22 1.96
N ALA A 51 18.89 -16.17 2.56
CA ALA A 51 18.17 -15.14 1.81
C ALA A 51 19.11 -14.71 0.68
N THR A 52 18.79 -15.11 -0.55
CA THR A 52 19.48 -14.57 -1.71
C THR A 52 19.12 -13.10 -1.73
N ASN A 53 20.07 -12.23 -1.36
CA ASN A 53 19.89 -10.79 -1.48
C ASN A 53 19.68 -10.46 -2.96
N VAL A 54 18.43 -10.54 -3.43
CA VAL A 54 18.06 -10.15 -4.78
C VAL A 54 18.35 -8.67 -4.89
N VAL A 55 19.32 -8.35 -5.73
CA VAL A 55 19.51 -6.99 -6.21
C VAL A 55 18.66 -6.88 -7.48
N VAL A 56 17.89 -5.81 -7.61
CA VAL A 56 17.16 -5.48 -8.85
C VAL A 56 18.00 -4.45 -9.62
N PRO A 57 18.98 -4.86 -10.44
CA PRO A 57 19.80 -3.91 -11.19
C PRO A 57 19.06 -3.45 -12.45
N TYR A 58 18.98 -2.14 -12.64
CA TYR A 58 18.58 -1.57 -13.92
C TYR A 58 19.81 -1.41 -14.82
N PRO A 59 19.76 -1.85 -16.09
CA PRO A 59 20.88 -1.70 -17.01
C PRO A 59 21.01 -0.28 -17.57
N TRP A 60 20.16 0.65 -17.16
CA TRP A 60 20.07 1.99 -17.74
C TRP A 60 20.92 2.98 -16.94
N ALA A 61 21.48 3.97 -17.62
CA ALA A 61 22.33 4.97 -16.98
C ALA A 61 21.51 6.07 -16.29
N THR A 62 22.06 6.65 -15.22
CA THR A 62 21.47 7.82 -14.58
C THR A 62 21.29 8.96 -15.58
N GLY A 63 20.10 9.55 -15.60
CA GLY A 63 19.66 10.58 -16.52
C GLY A 63 19.15 10.08 -17.87
N SER A 64 19.03 8.76 -18.08
CA SER A 64 18.48 8.20 -19.32
C SER A 64 16.96 8.39 -19.43
N SER A 65 16.43 8.21 -20.64
CA SER A 65 14.98 8.20 -20.89
C SER A 65 14.28 7.09 -20.11
N GLU A 66 14.91 5.94 -19.97
CA GLU A 66 14.36 4.81 -19.26
C GLU A 66 14.30 5.10 -17.75
N GLU A 67 15.35 5.66 -17.14
CA GLU A 67 15.33 6.06 -15.72
C GLU A 67 14.20 7.06 -15.45
N ALA A 68 14.04 8.05 -16.33
CA ALA A 68 12.94 9.00 -16.23
C ALA A 68 11.57 8.33 -16.38
N ASN A 69 11.42 7.39 -17.31
CA ASN A 69 10.17 6.64 -17.49
C ASN A 69 9.84 5.74 -16.30
N LYS A 70 10.84 5.15 -15.63
CA LYS A 70 10.62 4.34 -14.42
C LYS A 70 10.21 5.21 -13.23
N LEU A 71 10.90 6.34 -13.02
CA LEU A 71 10.49 7.30 -12.00
C LEU A 71 9.07 7.81 -12.25
N ALA A 72 8.70 8.05 -13.52
CA ALA A 72 7.33 8.42 -13.89
C ALA A 72 6.33 7.29 -13.64
N ALA A 73 6.66 6.04 -13.99
CA ALA A 73 5.80 4.89 -13.75
C ALA A 73 5.55 4.66 -12.26
N ASP A 74 6.61 4.72 -11.45
CA ASP A 74 6.55 4.57 -9.99
C ASP A 74 5.70 5.66 -9.36
N PHE A 75 5.84 6.91 -9.82
CA PHE A 75 5.01 8.02 -9.36
C PHE A 75 3.55 7.83 -9.75
N CYS A 76 3.27 7.49 -11.01
CA CYS A 76 1.90 7.25 -11.48
C CYS A 76 1.25 6.11 -10.69
N ALA A 77 1.95 5.00 -10.45
CA ALA A 77 1.44 3.89 -9.65
C ALA A 77 1.12 4.29 -8.21
N ALA A 78 2.07 4.98 -7.53
CA ALA A 78 1.87 5.47 -6.17
C ALA A 78 0.71 6.48 -6.03
N MET A 79 0.34 7.13 -7.15
CA MET A 79 -0.77 8.08 -7.24
C MET A 79 -2.02 7.50 -7.90
N LEU A 80 -2.11 6.18 -8.09
CA LEU A 80 -3.25 5.49 -8.69
C LEU A 80 -3.57 5.90 -10.15
N ASP A 81 -2.61 6.48 -10.88
CA ASP A 81 -2.71 6.70 -12.33
C ASP A 81 -2.27 5.45 -13.10
N ASP A 82 -3.02 4.37 -12.89
CA ASP A 82 -2.75 3.02 -13.40
C ASP A 82 -2.56 2.96 -14.91
N THR A 83 -3.24 3.85 -15.64
CA THR A 83 -3.17 3.85 -17.11
C THR A 83 -1.79 4.29 -17.59
N ASN A 84 -1.26 5.39 -17.03
CA ASN A 84 0.10 5.84 -17.34
C ASN A 84 1.15 4.88 -16.77
N ALA A 85 0.95 4.42 -15.52
CA ALA A 85 1.85 3.48 -14.87
C ALA A 85 2.01 2.20 -15.71
N PHE A 86 0.89 1.59 -16.13
CA PHE A 86 0.91 0.38 -16.95
C PHE A 86 1.63 0.58 -18.29
N ALA A 87 1.30 1.66 -19.01
CA ALA A 87 1.91 1.96 -20.31
C ALA A 87 3.43 2.17 -20.20
N LEU A 88 3.89 2.83 -19.14
CA LEU A 88 5.31 3.04 -18.89
C LEU A 88 6.02 1.74 -18.46
N TYR A 89 5.49 1.00 -17.49
CA TYR A 89 6.08 -0.27 -17.05
C TYR A 89 6.14 -1.31 -18.17
N SER A 90 5.07 -1.45 -18.96
CA SER A 90 5.02 -2.40 -20.07
C SER A 90 6.05 -2.06 -21.16
N ASN A 91 6.23 -0.77 -21.47
CA ASN A 91 7.28 -0.32 -22.38
C ASN A 91 8.68 -0.64 -21.85
N LEU A 92 8.94 -0.33 -20.57
CA LEU A 92 10.22 -0.65 -19.91
C LEU A 92 10.50 -2.16 -19.90
N TYR A 93 9.48 -2.97 -19.65
CA TYR A 93 9.55 -4.44 -19.72
C TYR A 93 9.90 -4.93 -21.13
N GLU A 94 9.28 -4.38 -22.18
CA GLU A 94 9.59 -4.74 -23.57
C GLU A 94 11.01 -4.31 -23.98
N ILE A 95 11.46 -3.12 -23.58
CA ILE A 95 12.84 -2.66 -23.80
C ILE A 95 13.83 -3.65 -23.16
N LEU A 96 13.60 -4.05 -21.91
CA LEU A 96 14.44 -5.01 -21.21
C LEU A 96 14.39 -6.41 -21.83
N SER A 97 13.20 -6.86 -22.25
CA SER A 97 13.01 -8.19 -22.84
C SER A 97 13.71 -8.35 -24.18
N ASN A 98 13.85 -7.25 -24.93
CA ASN A 98 14.55 -7.22 -26.21
C ASN A 98 16.04 -6.83 -26.09
N SER A 99 16.53 -6.51 -24.88
CA SER A 99 17.92 -6.13 -24.64
C SER A 99 18.84 -7.33 -24.43
N SER A 100 20.07 -7.23 -24.92
CA SER A 100 21.14 -8.20 -24.62
C SER A 100 21.61 -8.17 -23.15
N GLN A 101 21.24 -7.12 -22.40
CA GLN A 101 21.55 -6.93 -20.98
C GLN A 101 20.34 -7.23 -20.09
N SER A 102 19.40 -8.04 -20.56
CA SER A 102 18.19 -8.40 -19.83
C SER A 102 18.53 -9.16 -18.54
N VAL A 103 18.04 -8.65 -17.40
CA VAL A 103 18.19 -9.28 -16.09
C VAL A 103 16.83 -9.87 -15.69
N PRO A 104 16.73 -11.18 -15.40
CA PRO A 104 15.47 -11.83 -15.05
C PRO A 104 14.76 -11.18 -13.87
N GLU A 105 15.48 -10.84 -12.81
CA GLU A 105 14.95 -10.25 -11.58
C GLU A 105 14.27 -8.91 -11.86
N THR A 106 14.87 -8.08 -12.71
CA THR A 106 14.33 -6.78 -13.11
C THR A 106 13.10 -6.92 -14.02
N ARG A 107 13.11 -7.90 -14.93
CA ARG A 107 11.92 -8.18 -15.75
C ARG A 107 10.76 -8.70 -14.94
N GLU A 108 11.04 -9.60 -13.99
CA GLU A 108 10.04 -10.15 -13.07
C GLU A 108 9.43 -9.03 -12.23
N PHE A 109 10.26 -8.15 -11.67
CA PHE A 109 9.80 -6.98 -10.91
C PHE A 109 8.88 -6.09 -11.75
N LEU A 110 9.26 -5.74 -12.99
CA LEU A 110 8.40 -4.96 -13.89
C LEU A 110 7.12 -5.70 -14.30
N ALA A 111 7.15 -7.03 -14.42
CA ALA A 111 5.96 -7.84 -14.68
C ALA A 111 4.98 -7.81 -13.52
N ILE A 112 5.48 -7.88 -12.27
CA ILE A 112 4.69 -7.71 -11.05
C ILE A 112 4.07 -6.30 -11.02
N CYS A 113 4.88 -5.25 -11.26
CA CYS A 113 4.39 -3.87 -11.34
C CYS A 113 3.30 -3.72 -12.39
N CYS A 114 3.49 -4.24 -13.61
CA CYS A 114 2.48 -4.23 -14.67
C CYS A 114 1.16 -4.88 -14.20
N ALA A 115 1.23 -6.04 -13.55
CA ALA A 115 0.06 -6.78 -13.12
C ALA A 115 -0.73 -6.07 -12.00
N ARG A 116 -0.03 -5.40 -11.07
CA ARG A 116 -0.67 -4.66 -9.96
C ARG A 116 -1.47 -3.45 -10.43
N VAL A 117 -0.99 -2.73 -11.45
CA VAL A 117 -1.68 -1.56 -12.04
C VAL A 117 -2.58 -1.90 -13.23
N ALA A 118 -2.95 -3.19 -13.39
CA ALA A 118 -3.72 -3.67 -14.53
C ALA A 118 -5.25 -3.61 -14.30
N GLY A 119 -5.74 -2.56 -13.64
CA GLY A 119 -7.16 -2.44 -13.26
C GLY A 119 -8.16 -2.35 -14.44
N LYS A 120 -7.70 -2.00 -15.64
CA LYS A 120 -8.55 -1.92 -16.85
C LYS A 120 -8.51 -3.21 -17.67
N PRO A 121 -9.61 -3.63 -18.32
CA PRO A 121 -9.65 -4.89 -19.09
C PRO A 121 -8.56 -5.04 -20.16
N ASP A 122 -8.25 -3.97 -20.90
CA ASP A 122 -7.18 -4.00 -21.91
C ASP A 122 -5.77 -4.12 -21.30
N ASN A 123 -5.54 -3.45 -20.16
CA ASN A 123 -4.30 -3.57 -19.40
C ASN A 123 -4.19 -4.99 -18.81
N ALA A 124 -5.27 -5.53 -18.25
CA ALA A 124 -5.33 -6.89 -17.71
C ALA A 124 -5.01 -7.95 -18.77
N ARG A 125 -5.56 -7.82 -19.98
CA ARG A 125 -5.22 -8.72 -21.10
C ARG A 125 -3.72 -8.70 -21.42
N SER A 126 -3.13 -7.50 -21.42
CA SER A 126 -1.70 -7.30 -21.69
C SER A 126 -0.81 -7.81 -20.55
N ALA A 127 -1.18 -7.52 -19.29
CA ALA A 127 -0.51 -8.01 -18.09
C ALA A 127 -0.45 -9.54 -18.06
N ARG A 128 -1.55 -10.21 -18.42
CA ARG A 128 -1.59 -11.68 -18.51
C ARG A 128 -0.58 -12.22 -19.51
N ALA A 129 -0.44 -11.57 -20.67
CA ALA A 129 0.55 -11.97 -21.66
C ALA A 129 1.98 -11.79 -21.15
N ILE A 130 2.25 -10.71 -20.41
CA ILE A 130 3.54 -10.46 -19.74
C ILE A 130 3.82 -11.54 -18.68
N LEU A 131 2.86 -11.82 -17.79
CA LEU A 131 3.00 -12.87 -16.76
C LEU A 131 3.24 -14.26 -17.38
N ALA A 132 2.57 -14.60 -18.48
CA ALA A 132 2.75 -15.87 -19.17
C ALA A 132 4.14 -16.01 -19.84
N ARG A 133 4.77 -14.89 -20.22
CA ARG A 133 6.13 -14.88 -20.78
C ARG A 133 7.20 -15.07 -19.72
N GLU A 134 7.06 -14.43 -18.55
CA GLU A 134 8.03 -14.59 -17.45
C GLU A 134 7.89 -15.94 -16.75
N TRP A 135 6.66 -16.43 -16.58
CA TRP A 135 6.39 -17.72 -15.93
C TRP A 135 5.78 -18.73 -16.91
N THR A 136 6.64 -19.31 -17.75
CA THR A 136 6.24 -20.41 -18.64
C THR A 136 5.84 -21.65 -17.84
N GLU A 137 4.81 -22.38 -18.27
CA GLU A 137 4.31 -23.61 -17.63
C GLU A 137 5.30 -24.78 -17.61
N THR A 138 6.46 -24.64 -18.25
CA THR A 138 7.53 -25.63 -18.16
C THR A 138 8.32 -25.42 -16.88
N PRO A 139 8.46 -26.47 -16.02
CA PRO A 139 9.35 -26.43 -14.87
C PRO A 139 10.79 -26.37 -15.40
N THR A 140 11.23 -25.17 -15.75
CA THR A 140 12.64 -24.93 -15.98
C THR A 140 13.30 -25.03 -14.62
N THR A 141 14.52 -25.54 -14.59
CA THR A 141 15.42 -25.60 -13.43
C THR A 141 15.76 -24.21 -12.84
N ARG A 142 15.05 -23.15 -13.27
CA ARG A 142 15.08 -21.84 -12.66
C ARG A 142 14.13 -21.86 -11.47
N VAL A 143 14.75 -21.95 -10.31
CA VAL A 143 14.30 -21.46 -9.01
C VAL A 143 13.70 -20.05 -9.20
N SER A 144 12.44 -19.95 -9.61
CA SER A 144 11.62 -18.73 -9.55
C SER A 144 10.57 -19.01 -8.49
N ASP A 145 11.05 -18.98 -7.26
CA ASP A 145 10.29 -19.29 -6.07
C ASP A 145 9.43 -18.06 -5.76
N SER A 146 8.19 -18.06 -6.22
CA SER A 146 7.02 -17.64 -5.43
C SER A 146 5.74 -18.10 -6.16
N PRO A 147 5.42 -19.42 -6.11
CA PRO A 147 4.21 -19.95 -6.73
C PRO A 147 2.94 -19.22 -6.26
N PHE A 148 2.94 -18.75 -5.00
CA PHE A 148 1.85 -17.99 -4.41
C PHE A 148 1.68 -16.61 -5.05
N VAL A 149 2.72 -15.77 -5.11
CA VAL A 149 2.59 -14.42 -5.70
C VAL A 149 2.15 -14.52 -7.16
N LEU A 150 2.69 -15.47 -7.91
CA LEU A 150 2.28 -15.68 -9.30
C LEU A 150 0.81 -16.12 -9.41
N SER A 151 0.36 -17.08 -8.59
CA SER A 151 -1.02 -17.57 -8.64
C SER A 151 -2.01 -16.47 -8.27
N MET A 152 -1.64 -15.62 -7.31
CA MET A 152 -2.41 -14.45 -6.89
C MET A 152 -2.44 -13.37 -7.97
N LEU A 153 -1.31 -13.01 -8.58
CA LEU A 153 -1.26 -12.06 -9.70
C LEU A 153 -2.10 -12.55 -10.90
N LYS A 154 -2.07 -13.84 -11.20
CA LYS A 154 -2.90 -14.43 -12.27
C LYS A 154 -4.39 -14.34 -11.94
N ALA A 155 -4.78 -14.61 -10.69
CA ALA A 155 -6.16 -14.48 -10.25
C ALA A 155 -6.63 -13.02 -10.25
N TYR A 156 -5.79 -12.12 -9.73
CA TYR A 156 -6.02 -10.67 -9.69
C TYR A 156 -6.19 -10.08 -11.09
N VAL A 157 -5.25 -10.31 -12.02
CA VAL A 157 -5.41 -9.89 -13.42
C VAL A 157 -6.60 -10.60 -14.10
N GLY A 158 -6.95 -11.80 -13.63
CA GLY A 158 -8.12 -12.58 -14.04
C GLY A 158 -9.46 -11.89 -13.77
N SER A 159 -9.61 -11.24 -12.62
CA SER A 159 -10.86 -10.61 -12.18
C SER A 159 -11.20 -9.31 -12.91
N HIS A 160 -10.26 -8.74 -13.66
CA HIS A 160 -10.46 -7.46 -14.36
C HIS A 160 -10.94 -7.62 -15.81
N GLN A 161 -11.38 -8.82 -16.21
CA GLN A 161 -11.94 -9.04 -17.55
C GLN A 161 -13.42 -8.69 -17.61
N GLU A 162 -13.87 -8.17 -18.77
CA GLU A 162 -15.25 -7.70 -19.01
C GLU A 162 -16.39 -8.71 -18.72
N ASP A 163 -16.06 -9.99 -18.49
CA ASP A 163 -17.00 -11.09 -18.19
C ASP A 163 -16.58 -11.95 -16.98
N SER A 164 -15.79 -11.44 -16.03
CA SER A 164 -15.30 -12.28 -14.92
C SER A 164 -16.43 -12.68 -13.96
N ASP A 165 -16.70 -13.98 -13.87
CA ASP A 165 -17.55 -14.54 -12.82
C ASP A 165 -16.87 -14.36 -11.45
N LYS A 166 -17.44 -13.49 -10.61
CA LYS A 166 -16.95 -13.24 -9.24
C LYS A 166 -16.83 -14.53 -8.43
N SER A 167 -17.73 -15.50 -8.64
CA SER A 167 -17.67 -16.79 -7.95
C SER A 167 -16.48 -17.64 -8.39
N ALA A 168 -16.05 -17.52 -9.65
CA ALA A 168 -14.87 -18.22 -10.16
C ALA A 168 -13.58 -17.58 -9.61
N PHE A 169 -13.56 -16.25 -9.47
CA PHE A 169 -12.46 -15.52 -8.82
C PHE A 169 -12.31 -15.95 -7.36
N VAL A 170 -13.38 -15.86 -6.55
CA VAL A 170 -13.36 -16.26 -5.13
C VAL A 170 -12.90 -17.70 -4.99
N LYS A 171 -13.46 -18.65 -5.76
CA LYS A 171 -13.00 -20.05 -5.76
C LYS A 171 -11.52 -20.22 -6.09
N GLN A 172 -10.97 -19.38 -6.96
CA GLN A 172 -9.56 -19.45 -7.31
C GLN A 172 -8.69 -18.92 -6.16
N ILE A 173 -9.10 -17.82 -5.51
CA ILE A 173 -8.42 -17.30 -4.31
C ILE A 173 -8.44 -18.34 -3.20
N SER A 174 -9.61 -18.93 -2.88
CA SER A 174 -9.71 -19.96 -1.85
C SER A 174 -8.82 -21.17 -2.12
N ARG A 175 -8.74 -21.63 -3.38
CA ARG A 175 -7.82 -22.71 -3.76
C ARG A 175 -6.36 -22.32 -3.59
N ASN A 176 -5.98 -21.08 -3.87
CA ASN A 176 -4.61 -20.61 -3.69
C ASN A 176 -4.24 -20.63 -2.20
N VAL A 177 -5.15 -20.21 -1.31
CA VAL A 177 -4.96 -20.28 0.15
C VAL A 177 -4.84 -21.74 0.61
N GLU A 178 -5.77 -22.60 0.22
CA GLU A 178 -5.75 -24.03 0.58
C GLU A 178 -4.50 -24.77 0.09
N GLN A 179 -3.92 -24.36 -1.05
CA GLN A 179 -2.67 -24.90 -1.56
C GLN A 179 -1.44 -24.39 -0.80
N LEU A 180 -1.53 -23.20 -0.21
CA LEU A 180 -0.47 -22.61 0.57
C LEU A 180 -0.42 -23.20 1.98
N VAL A 181 -1.57 -23.57 2.56
CA VAL A 181 -1.67 -24.05 3.93
C VAL A 181 -1.33 -25.55 4.01
N GLY A 182 -0.43 -25.89 4.93
CA GLY A 182 -0.04 -27.26 5.23
C GLY A 182 -1.19 -28.09 5.82
N SER A 183 -1.04 -29.42 5.81
CA SER A 183 -2.05 -30.33 6.39
C SER A 183 -2.28 -30.14 7.89
N ASP A 184 -1.33 -29.50 8.58
CA ASP A 184 -1.38 -29.14 9.99
C ASP A 184 -1.92 -27.72 10.24
N GLY A 185 -2.32 -26.99 9.19
CA GLY A 185 -2.82 -25.62 9.29
C GLY A 185 -1.71 -24.56 9.35
N SER A 186 -0.43 -24.94 9.18
CA SER A 186 0.69 -24.00 9.12
C SER A 186 0.84 -23.35 7.75
N LEU A 187 1.48 -22.18 7.71
CA LEU A 187 1.82 -21.51 6.46
C LEU A 187 2.91 -22.29 5.72
N GLY A 188 2.62 -22.71 4.49
CA GLY A 188 3.62 -23.28 3.60
C GLY A 188 4.68 -22.26 3.18
N GLU A 189 5.66 -22.71 2.40
CA GLU A 189 6.77 -21.85 1.98
C GLU A 189 6.29 -20.72 1.05
N VAL A 190 6.15 -19.50 1.60
CA VAL A 190 6.10 -18.26 0.83
C VAL A 190 7.53 -17.76 0.65
N SER A 191 7.93 -17.56 -0.61
CA SER A 191 9.30 -17.17 -0.94
C SER A 191 9.78 -15.94 -0.18
N ARG A 192 11.00 -16.01 0.34
CA ARG A 192 11.72 -14.91 0.99
C ARG A 192 12.67 -14.23 0.01
N LYS A 193 12.12 -13.79 -1.12
CA LYS A 193 12.89 -13.26 -2.26
C LYS A 193 13.70 -12.01 -1.93
N TYR A 194 13.20 -11.16 -1.03
CA TYR A 194 13.77 -9.86 -0.71
C TYR A 194 14.48 -9.86 0.65
N SER A 195 15.43 -8.93 0.83
CA SER A 195 16.33 -8.94 1.99
C SER A 195 15.68 -8.52 3.31
N SER A 196 14.43 -8.03 3.29
CA SER A 196 13.69 -7.59 4.49
C SER A 196 12.35 -8.30 4.59
N ILE A 197 11.43 -8.02 3.68
CA ILE A 197 10.07 -8.62 3.58
C ILE A 197 9.60 -8.50 2.13
N ASP A 198 8.87 -9.48 1.62
CA ASP A 198 8.14 -9.33 0.35
C ASP A 198 6.78 -8.67 0.62
N LEU A 199 6.68 -7.36 0.43
CA LEU A 199 5.44 -6.62 0.68
C LEU A 199 4.33 -6.97 -0.32
N VAL A 200 4.69 -7.41 -1.54
CA VAL A 200 3.70 -7.84 -2.53
C VAL A 200 3.11 -9.19 -2.11
N ALA A 201 3.94 -10.11 -1.63
CA ALA A 201 3.46 -11.37 -1.05
C ALA A 201 2.61 -11.15 0.20
N TYR A 202 3.04 -10.24 1.08
CA TYR A 202 2.27 -9.84 2.26
C TYR A 202 0.87 -9.33 1.88
N PHE A 203 0.78 -8.34 0.99
CA PHE A 203 -0.49 -7.79 0.54
C PHE A 203 -1.40 -8.86 -0.06
N PHE A 204 -0.89 -9.72 -0.95
CA PHE A 204 -1.71 -10.77 -1.53
C PHE A 204 -2.10 -11.86 -0.55
N LEU A 205 -1.32 -12.11 0.50
CA LEU A 205 -1.69 -13.03 1.57
C LEU A 205 -2.84 -12.44 2.39
N ASP A 206 -2.68 -11.21 2.86
CA ASP A 206 -3.69 -10.46 3.61
C ASP A 206 -5.02 -10.39 2.84
N TYR A 207 -4.96 -9.93 1.59
CA TYR A 207 -6.10 -9.85 0.67
C TYR A 207 -6.76 -11.21 0.38
N ALA A 208 -5.97 -12.28 0.26
CA ALA A 208 -6.51 -13.62 0.01
C ALA A 208 -7.21 -14.19 1.24
N LEU A 209 -6.68 -13.93 2.43
CA LEU A 209 -7.21 -14.41 3.70
C LEU A 209 -8.53 -13.73 4.03
N GLU A 210 -8.65 -12.41 3.79
CA GLU A 210 -9.92 -11.68 3.93
C GLU A 210 -11.03 -12.30 3.05
N ILE A 211 -10.75 -12.52 1.76
CA ILE A 211 -11.70 -13.16 0.83
C ILE A 211 -12.01 -14.61 1.26
N TYR A 212 -11.03 -15.31 1.81
CA TYR A 212 -11.21 -16.68 2.27
C TYR A 212 -12.13 -16.74 3.49
N ASP A 213 -11.93 -15.87 4.48
CA ASP A 213 -12.76 -15.79 5.68
C ASP A 213 -14.21 -15.46 5.35
N ASP A 214 -14.46 -14.57 4.38
CA ASP A 214 -15.78 -14.24 3.87
C ASP A 214 -16.55 -15.45 3.28
N CYS A 215 -15.85 -16.54 2.94
CA CYS A 215 -16.47 -17.77 2.44
C CYS A 215 -17.07 -18.65 3.55
N PHE A 216 -16.76 -18.36 4.82
CA PHE A 216 -17.16 -19.15 5.97
C PHE A 216 -18.11 -18.37 6.88
N ASP A 217 -18.91 -19.09 7.65
CA ASP A 217 -19.75 -18.52 8.70
C ASP A 217 -19.41 -19.18 10.05
N ASP A 218 -19.96 -18.66 11.13
CA ASP A 218 -19.75 -19.19 12.49
C ASP A 218 -20.11 -20.69 12.64
N SER A 219 -20.91 -21.24 11.72
CA SER A 219 -21.35 -22.62 11.75
C SER A 219 -20.42 -23.58 10.99
N ASN A 220 -19.55 -23.05 10.14
CA ASN A 220 -18.56 -23.78 9.37
C ASN A 220 -17.26 -22.97 9.27
N PRO A 221 -16.51 -22.80 10.39
CA PRO A 221 -15.29 -22.02 10.37
C PRO A 221 -14.19 -22.72 9.56
N PRO A 222 -13.18 -21.97 9.06
CA PRO A 222 -12.01 -22.57 8.43
C PRO A 222 -11.25 -23.46 9.43
N ASN A 223 -10.50 -24.43 8.90
CA ASN A 223 -9.74 -25.39 9.71
C ASN A 223 -8.47 -24.80 10.36
N PHE A 224 -8.20 -23.51 10.14
CA PHE A 224 -7.06 -22.75 10.64
C PHE A 224 -7.49 -21.31 10.88
N MET A 225 -6.75 -20.57 11.70
CA MET A 225 -6.99 -19.14 11.94
C MET A 225 -6.17 -18.33 10.95
N THR A 226 -6.82 -17.53 10.12
CA THR A 226 -6.18 -16.68 9.10
C THR A 226 -5.21 -15.66 9.69
N GLU A 227 -5.56 -15.03 10.80
CA GLU A 227 -4.67 -14.14 11.57
C GLU A 227 -3.36 -14.83 11.97
N HIS A 228 -3.40 -16.14 12.25
CA HIS A 228 -2.21 -16.89 12.61
C HIS A 228 -1.25 -17.03 11.43
N LEU A 229 -1.78 -17.23 10.22
CA LEU A 229 -0.98 -17.37 8.99
C LEU A 229 -0.27 -16.06 8.62
N LEU A 230 -0.94 -14.91 8.76
CA LEU A 230 -0.32 -13.61 8.52
C LEU A 230 0.81 -13.34 9.53
N ASN A 231 0.57 -13.66 10.81
CA ASN A 231 1.60 -13.57 11.85
C ASN A 231 2.78 -14.54 11.60
N GLU A 232 2.51 -15.76 11.14
CA GLU A 232 3.55 -16.72 10.75
C GLU A 232 4.38 -16.19 9.57
N PHE A 233 3.74 -15.57 8.57
CA PHE A 233 4.45 -14.92 7.47
C PHE A 233 5.38 -13.83 7.99
N ILE A 234 4.87 -12.89 8.81
CA ILE A 234 5.64 -11.77 9.36
C ILE A 234 6.83 -12.26 10.18
N THR A 235 6.57 -13.16 11.16
CA THR A 235 7.57 -13.62 12.13
C THR A 235 8.72 -14.40 11.51
N THR A 236 8.52 -14.93 10.31
CA THR A 236 9.51 -15.69 9.56
C THR A 236 10.35 -14.84 8.59
N GLN A 237 10.04 -13.55 8.42
CA GLN A 237 10.78 -12.68 7.51
C GLN A 237 12.15 -12.23 8.05
N PRO A 238 13.14 -11.98 7.17
CA PRO A 238 14.47 -11.50 7.57
C PRO A 238 14.48 -10.24 8.44
N PHE A 239 13.55 -9.31 8.25
CA PHE A 239 13.52 -8.06 9.01
C PHE A 239 13.28 -8.30 10.51
N MET A 240 12.58 -9.37 10.91
CA MET A 240 12.37 -9.71 12.31
C MET A 240 13.69 -9.98 13.04
N ASN A 241 14.69 -10.54 12.34
CA ASN A 241 16.03 -10.68 12.90
C ASN A 241 16.74 -9.32 13.03
N ALA A 242 16.52 -8.39 12.10
CA ALA A 242 17.07 -7.04 12.22
C ALA A 242 16.44 -6.29 13.42
N LEU A 243 15.13 -6.44 13.64
CA LEU A 243 14.43 -5.90 14.80
C LEU A 243 14.97 -6.44 16.11
N ARG A 244 15.17 -7.76 16.22
CA ARG A 244 15.73 -8.41 17.41
C ARG A 244 17.16 -7.97 17.75
N ASN A 245 17.89 -7.41 16.78
CA ASN A 245 19.27 -6.98 16.91
C ASN A 245 19.42 -5.43 16.96
N ASP A 246 18.32 -4.68 17.13
CA ASP A 246 18.29 -3.22 17.18
C ASP A 246 18.93 -2.53 15.95
N CYS A 247 18.88 -3.20 14.79
CA CYS A 247 19.41 -2.65 13.54
C CYS A 247 18.36 -1.74 12.87
N PRO A 248 18.70 -0.50 12.47
CA PRO A 248 17.77 0.37 11.76
C PRO A 248 17.30 -0.26 10.43
N SER A 249 15.99 -0.41 10.24
CA SER A 249 15.43 -0.91 8.99
C SER A 249 15.46 0.15 7.88
N SER A 250 15.31 -0.28 6.61
CA SER A 250 15.19 0.66 5.49
C SER A 250 13.93 1.54 5.58
N LEU A 251 12.89 1.10 6.30
CA LEU A 251 11.71 1.88 6.63
C LEU A 251 12.10 3.07 7.53
N SER A 252 12.79 2.79 8.63
CA SER A 252 13.31 3.80 9.55
C SER A 252 14.35 4.73 8.91
N LEU A 253 15.17 4.23 7.97
CA LEU A 253 16.09 5.08 7.20
C LEU A 253 15.33 6.04 6.27
N CYS A 254 14.25 5.58 5.63
CA CYS A 254 13.40 6.43 4.80
C CYS A 254 12.68 7.48 5.66
N LEU A 255 12.10 7.10 6.79
CA LEU A 255 11.41 8.01 7.71
C LEU A 255 12.34 9.09 8.28
N ARG A 256 13.57 8.75 8.67
CA ARG A 256 14.59 9.74 9.09
C ARG A 256 14.91 10.71 7.96
N TRP A 257 15.07 10.21 6.73
CA TRP A 257 15.29 11.05 5.56
C TRP A 257 14.10 11.99 5.31
N CYS A 258 12.86 11.51 5.40
CA CYS A 258 11.66 12.33 5.27
C CYS A 258 11.66 13.47 6.30
N LYS A 259 11.88 13.17 7.58
CA LYS A 259 11.99 14.19 8.65
C LYS A 259 13.05 15.24 8.33
N GLU A 260 14.24 14.82 7.89
CA GLU A 260 15.32 15.73 7.53
C GLU A 260 14.90 16.67 6.40
N GLN A 261 14.32 16.13 5.32
CA GLN A 261 13.89 16.95 4.18
C GLN A 261 12.72 17.86 4.55
N LEU A 262 11.73 17.41 5.34
CA LEU A 262 10.58 18.24 5.74
C LEU A 262 10.97 19.45 6.59
N ARG A 263 12.10 19.37 7.32
CA ARG A 263 12.65 20.52 8.07
C ARG A 263 13.40 21.52 7.20
N LEU A 264 13.74 21.16 5.97
CA LEU A 264 14.34 22.07 5.01
C LEU A 264 13.25 22.91 4.33
N ASN A 265 13.57 24.16 4.01
CA ASN A 265 12.64 25.10 3.38
C ASN A 265 12.48 24.82 1.87
N HIS A 266 11.99 23.64 1.52
CA HIS A 266 11.71 23.25 0.15
C HIS A 266 10.46 23.98 -0.39
N PRO A 267 10.44 24.34 -1.68
CA PRO A 267 9.19 24.75 -2.33
C PRO A 267 8.17 23.60 -2.28
N VAL A 268 6.99 23.87 -1.73
CA VAL A 268 5.92 22.86 -1.64
C VAL A 268 5.36 22.58 -3.03
N ALA A 269 5.25 21.30 -3.37
CA ALA A 269 4.69 20.88 -4.63
C ALA A 269 3.21 21.30 -4.77
N LEU A 270 2.79 21.51 -6.01
CA LEU A 270 1.41 21.85 -6.38
C LEU A 270 0.86 23.13 -5.71
N GLN A 271 1.73 24.06 -5.31
CA GLN A 271 1.32 25.35 -4.71
C GLN A 271 0.40 26.18 -5.62
N ASP A 272 0.69 26.20 -6.92
CA ASP A 272 -0.09 26.96 -7.91
C ASP A 272 -1.25 26.14 -8.52
N ALA A 273 -1.51 24.92 -8.02
CA ALA A 273 -2.55 24.07 -8.58
C ALA A 273 -3.94 24.66 -8.27
N PRO A 274 -4.86 24.73 -9.25
CA PRO A 274 -6.19 25.30 -9.07
C PRO A 274 -7.16 24.35 -8.32
N VAL A 275 -6.64 23.50 -7.45
CA VAL A 275 -7.42 22.51 -6.68
C VAL A 275 -8.00 23.19 -5.44
N GLN A 276 -9.31 23.03 -5.25
CA GLN A 276 -10.04 23.55 -4.09
C GLN A 276 -10.68 22.37 -3.35
N PRO A 277 -9.97 21.73 -2.39
CA PRO A 277 -10.51 20.57 -1.68
C PRO A 277 -11.68 20.98 -0.78
N SER A 278 -12.72 20.15 -0.72
CA SER A 278 -13.71 20.22 0.36
C SER A 278 -13.05 19.91 1.70
N THR A 279 -13.73 20.19 2.82
CA THR A 279 -13.23 19.88 4.17
C THR A 279 -12.76 18.43 4.27
N ASP A 280 -13.57 17.49 3.77
CA ASP A 280 -13.28 16.05 3.83
C ASP A 280 -12.07 15.65 2.95
N MET A 281 -11.82 16.38 1.85
CA MET A 281 -10.72 16.09 0.92
C MET A 281 -9.41 16.82 1.27
N ARG A 282 -9.41 17.72 2.26
CA ARG A 282 -8.20 18.49 2.63
C ARG A 282 -7.08 17.60 3.11
N CYS A 283 -7.39 16.62 3.95
CA CYS A 283 -6.41 15.67 4.46
C CYS A 283 -5.71 14.97 3.29
N TRP A 284 -6.51 14.44 2.34
CA TRP A 284 -5.98 13.81 1.13
C TRP A 284 -5.11 14.77 0.32
N TRP A 285 -5.59 15.98 0.02
CA TRP A 285 -4.85 16.99 -0.73
C TRP A 285 -3.49 17.30 -0.10
N TYR A 286 -3.44 17.49 1.22
CA TYR A 286 -2.21 17.79 1.93
C TYR A 286 -1.23 16.62 1.94
N ASN A 287 -1.71 15.39 2.03
CA ASN A 287 -0.87 14.18 1.94
C ASN A 287 -0.21 14.08 0.56
N ILE A 288 -0.99 14.34 -0.50
CA ILE A 288 -0.48 14.39 -1.87
C ILE A 288 0.62 15.43 -2.02
N ARG A 289 0.43 16.63 -1.46
CA ARG A 289 1.42 17.72 -1.55
C ARG A 289 2.71 17.40 -0.78
N VAL A 290 2.61 16.78 0.39
CA VAL A 290 3.77 16.30 1.16
C VAL A 290 4.53 15.24 0.37
N PHE A 291 3.82 14.22 -0.12
CA PHE A 291 4.42 13.19 -0.98
C PHE A 291 5.09 13.80 -2.21
N CYS A 292 4.40 14.65 -2.97
CA CYS A 292 4.95 15.24 -4.18
C CYS A 292 6.20 16.08 -3.89
N THR A 293 6.23 16.78 -2.75
CA THR A 293 7.40 17.56 -2.30
C THR A 293 8.59 16.64 -2.03
N LEU A 294 8.39 15.61 -1.20
CA LEU A 294 9.43 14.62 -0.88
C LEU A 294 9.90 13.85 -2.13
N TRP A 295 8.97 13.39 -2.96
CA TRP A 295 9.26 12.68 -4.19
C TRP A 295 10.05 13.56 -5.16
N GLY A 296 9.70 14.85 -5.25
CA GLY A 296 10.42 15.81 -6.09
C GLY A 296 11.87 16.00 -5.66
N VAL A 297 12.11 16.10 -4.34
CA VAL A 297 13.45 16.18 -3.74
C VAL A 297 14.24 14.90 -3.99
N MET A 298 13.64 13.74 -3.72
CA MET A 298 14.23 12.42 -3.97
C MET A 298 14.62 12.25 -5.45
N THR A 299 13.73 12.61 -6.37
CA THR A 299 13.98 12.58 -7.82
C THR A 299 15.16 13.46 -8.23
N HIS A 300 15.29 14.66 -7.66
CA HIS A 300 16.43 15.54 -7.93
C HIS A 300 17.75 14.92 -7.47
N LEU A 301 17.76 14.28 -6.30
CA LEU A 301 18.93 13.58 -5.76
C LEU A 301 19.31 12.36 -6.62
N VAL A 302 18.33 11.55 -7.04
CA VAL A 302 18.56 10.40 -7.94
C VAL A 302 19.20 10.84 -9.24
N ARG A 303 18.63 11.86 -9.91
CA ARG A 303 19.17 12.39 -11.18
C ARG A 303 20.56 13.04 -11.02
N ALA A 304 20.90 13.49 -9.82
CA ALA A 304 22.22 14.00 -9.47
C ALA A 304 23.22 12.89 -9.08
N ASN A 305 22.83 11.62 -9.18
CA ASN A 305 23.59 10.45 -8.73
C ASN A 305 23.93 10.49 -7.22
N CYS A 306 23.01 11.05 -6.43
CA CYS A 306 23.09 11.22 -4.98
C CYS A 306 21.87 10.61 -4.29
N ALA A 307 21.32 9.52 -4.84
CA ALA A 307 20.13 8.87 -4.29
C ALA A 307 20.33 8.50 -2.80
N PRO A 308 19.32 8.69 -1.94
CA PRO A 308 19.43 8.29 -0.54
C PRO A 308 19.55 6.76 -0.42
N VAL A 309 20.21 6.28 0.63
CA VAL A 309 20.53 4.84 0.79
C VAL A 309 19.28 3.97 0.71
N TRP A 310 18.19 4.40 1.36
CA TRP A 310 16.91 3.67 1.35
C TRP A 310 16.32 3.51 -0.06
N TYR A 311 16.56 4.47 -0.98
CA TYR A 311 16.04 4.41 -2.35
C TYR A 311 16.62 3.20 -3.09
N THR A 312 17.95 3.06 -3.03
CA THR A 312 18.67 1.97 -3.71
C THR A 312 18.37 0.59 -3.13
N GLN A 313 17.88 0.55 -1.89
CA GLN A 313 17.54 -0.69 -1.20
C GLN A 313 16.07 -1.06 -1.34
N CYS A 314 15.17 -0.11 -1.59
CA CYS A 314 13.72 -0.30 -1.48
C CYS A 314 13.22 -1.53 -2.25
N GLU A 315 13.51 -1.63 -3.54
CA GLU A 315 13.02 -2.74 -4.38
C GLU A 315 13.64 -4.08 -3.97
N SER A 316 14.89 -4.07 -3.52
CA SER A 316 15.64 -5.27 -3.10
C SER A 316 15.31 -5.71 -1.67
N ALA A 317 14.85 -4.78 -0.83
CA ALA A 317 14.47 -5.03 0.57
C ALA A 317 12.99 -5.38 0.70
N PHE A 318 12.13 -4.73 -0.08
CA PHE A 318 10.67 -4.74 0.13
C PHE A 318 9.87 -5.29 -1.04
N GLY A 319 10.46 -5.45 -2.22
CA GLY A 319 9.71 -5.84 -3.41
C GLY A 319 8.73 -4.79 -3.93
N ILE A 320 8.88 -3.52 -3.52
CA ILE A 320 8.07 -2.39 -4.00
C ILE A 320 8.95 -1.23 -4.50
N PRO A 321 8.45 -0.40 -5.42
CA PRO A 321 9.13 0.82 -5.87
C PRO A 321 9.34 1.85 -4.74
N PRO A 322 10.39 2.68 -4.82
CA PRO A 322 10.65 3.75 -3.85
C PRO A 322 9.48 4.74 -3.66
N SER A 323 8.72 5.00 -4.73
CA SER A 323 7.54 5.88 -4.66
C SER A 323 6.43 5.28 -3.80
N GLU A 324 6.23 3.96 -3.82
CA GLU A 324 5.23 3.28 -2.99
C GLU A 324 5.57 3.38 -1.50
N LEU A 325 6.83 3.12 -1.13
CA LEU A 325 7.29 3.33 0.25
C LEU A 325 7.08 4.77 0.71
N LEU A 326 7.42 5.73 -0.16
CA LEU A 326 7.38 7.15 0.18
C LEU A 326 5.95 7.67 0.33
N ILE A 327 5.00 7.23 -0.52
CA ILE A 327 3.59 7.62 -0.38
C ILE A 327 3.04 7.04 0.92
N THR A 328 3.26 5.75 1.22
CA THR A 328 2.78 5.12 2.46
C THR A 328 3.28 5.85 3.70
N LEU A 329 4.58 6.16 3.76
CA LEU A 329 5.16 6.95 4.85
C LEU A 329 4.59 8.37 4.90
N SER A 330 4.33 9.02 3.77
CA SER A 330 3.74 10.37 3.74
C SER A 330 2.33 10.38 4.36
N TRP A 331 1.55 9.31 4.16
CA TRP A 331 0.24 9.14 4.80
C TRP A 331 0.38 8.89 6.30
N MET A 332 1.28 8.01 6.73
CA MET A 332 1.54 7.78 8.17
C MET A 332 1.99 9.06 8.86
N ILE A 333 2.96 9.78 8.29
CA ILE A 333 3.48 11.04 8.83
C ILE A 333 2.36 12.04 9.07
N ARG A 334 1.39 12.10 8.17
CA ARG A 334 0.28 13.05 8.26
C ARG A 334 -0.86 12.56 9.14
N ALA A 335 -1.03 11.26 9.32
CA ALA A 335 -1.94 10.70 10.31
C ALA A 335 -1.53 11.08 11.75
N GLU A 336 -0.23 11.27 11.99
CA GLU A 336 0.30 11.75 13.27
C GLU A 336 0.14 13.26 13.50
N ALA A 337 -0.28 14.03 12.49
CA ALA A 337 -0.63 15.44 12.67
C ALA A 337 -1.99 15.52 13.36
N THR A 338 -2.15 16.40 14.36
CA THR A 338 -3.42 16.42 15.12
C THR A 338 -4.57 16.92 14.25
N ALA A 339 -5.79 16.40 14.44
CA ALA A 339 -6.95 16.79 13.63
C ALA A 339 -7.22 18.31 13.63
N THR A 340 -6.90 19.01 14.72
CA THR A 340 -6.98 20.48 14.83
C THR A 340 -5.94 21.23 13.99
N GLU A 341 -4.80 20.60 13.68
CA GLU A 341 -3.73 21.13 12.83
C GLU A 341 -4.06 20.98 11.33
N THR A 342 -4.80 19.94 10.95
CA THR A 342 -5.16 19.63 9.55
C THR A 342 -6.18 20.60 8.98
N ASP A 343 -7.16 21.02 9.77
CA ASP A 343 -8.23 21.94 9.35
C ASP A 343 -7.81 23.43 9.33
N SER A 344 -6.64 23.73 9.90
CA SER A 344 -6.16 25.09 10.16
C SER A 344 -4.87 25.46 9.43
N ILE A 345 -4.39 24.65 8.46
CA ILE A 345 -3.20 24.99 7.68
C ILE A 345 -3.47 26.28 6.87
N ILE A 346 -2.82 27.36 7.28
CA ILE A 346 -2.96 28.69 6.67
C ILE A 346 -1.86 28.93 5.63
N SER A 347 -0.76 28.17 5.67
CA SER A 347 0.37 28.32 4.75
C SER A 347 1.08 27.02 4.36
N ASP A 348 1.76 27.05 3.22
CA ASP A 348 2.56 25.93 2.73
C ASP A 348 3.74 25.57 3.63
N THR A 349 4.34 26.57 4.29
CA THR A 349 5.41 26.33 5.27
C THR A 349 4.88 25.59 6.49
N GLU A 350 3.67 25.91 6.93
CA GLU A 350 3.01 25.23 8.05
C GLU A 350 2.71 23.76 7.72
N LEU A 351 2.34 23.45 6.47
CA LEU A 351 2.16 22.07 6.02
C LEU A 351 3.42 21.22 6.21
N LEU A 352 4.59 21.74 5.81
CA LEU A 352 5.85 21.00 5.96
C LEU A 352 6.31 20.92 7.43
N ILE A 353 6.09 21.96 8.23
CA ILE A 353 6.39 21.93 9.68
C ILE A 353 5.57 20.84 10.37
N GLN A 354 4.25 20.82 10.15
CA GLN A 354 3.38 19.79 10.74
C GLN A 354 3.78 18.38 10.28
N ALA A 355 4.12 18.21 9.00
CA ALA A 355 4.61 16.93 8.50
C ALA A 355 5.96 16.54 9.15
N ALA A 356 6.86 17.50 9.38
CA ALA A 356 8.11 17.24 10.07
C ALA A 356 7.88 16.80 11.53
N ASP A 357 6.87 17.37 12.20
CA ASP A 357 6.49 17.00 13.56
C ASP A 357 5.85 15.59 13.59
N GLY A 358 5.00 15.25 12.63
CA GLY A 358 4.46 13.90 12.48
C GLY A 358 5.56 12.85 12.24
N ALA A 359 6.55 13.17 11.40
CA ALA A 359 7.71 12.31 11.20
C ALA A 359 8.58 12.19 12.46
N ASP A 360 8.65 13.22 13.29
CA ASP A 360 9.33 13.17 14.59
C ASP A 360 8.62 12.23 15.57
N LYS A 361 7.29 12.28 15.63
CA LYS A 361 6.46 11.38 16.46
C LYS A 361 6.63 9.92 16.05
N LEU A 362 6.53 9.60 14.76
CA LEU A 362 6.74 8.22 14.26
C LEU A 362 8.13 7.68 14.61
N LEU A 363 9.17 8.53 14.66
CA LEU A 363 10.52 8.11 15.05
C LEU A 363 10.69 7.89 16.56
N GLN A 364 9.71 8.29 17.38
CA GLN A 364 9.68 8.02 18.82
C GLN A 364 8.94 6.72 19.14
N VAL A 365 8.22 6.16 18.17
CA VAL A 365 7.53 4.86 18.27
C VAL A 365 8.56 3.73 18.17
N ASP A 366 8.33 2.64 18.89
CA ASP A 366 9.16 1.44 18.81
C ASP A 366 9.17 0.88 17.38
N GLU A 367 10.33 0.40 16.92
CA GLU A 367 10.50 -0.07 15.53
C GLU A 367 9.49 -1.17 15.16
N SER A 368 9.15 -2.06 16.10
CA SER A 368 8.12 -3.09 15.88
C SER A 368 6.73 -2.50 15.62
N GLN A 369 6.35 -1.47 16.37
CA GLN A 369 5.05 -0.81 16.19
C GLN A 369 5.05 0.00 14.89
N LEU A 370 6.16 0.66 14.54
CA LEU A 370 6.31 1.33 13.25
C LEU A 370 6.09 0.36 12.07
N TRP A 371 6.56 -0.88 12.18
CA TRP A 371 6.32 -1.91 11.18
C TRP A 371 4.86 -2.34 11.10
N ILE A 372 4.19 -2.52 12.24
CA ILE A 372 2.76 -2.85 12.29
C ILE A 372 1.95 -1.74 11.60
N ASP A 373 2.14 -0.49 12.02
CA ASP A 373 1.43 0.67 11.47
C ASP A 373 1.71 0.83 9.97
N PHE A 374 2.93 0.51 9.52
CA PHE A 374 3.30 0.55 8.12
C PHE A 374 2.61 -0.54 7.30
N LEU A 375 2.57 -1.78 7.79
CA LEU A 375 1.93 -2.88 7.08
C LEU A 375 0.43 -2.66 6.96
N GLU A 376 -0.24 -2.23 8.03
CA GLU A 376 -1.65 -1.84 8.02
C GLU A 376 -1.91 -0.71 7.02
N ARG A 377 -1.09 0.34 7.05
CA ARG A 377 -1.24 1.46 6.10
C ARG A 377 -0.97 1.03 4.67
N PHE A 378 0.00 0.15 4.44
CA PHE A 378 0.35 -0.35 3.13
C PHE A 378 -0.79 -1.17 2.52
N THR A 379 -1.41 -2.10 3.27
CA THR A 379 -2.59 -2.83 2.78
C THR A 379 -3.72 -1.88 2.44
N TRP A 380 -4.11 -1.00 3.38
CA TRP A 380 -5.21 -0.05 3.20
C TRP A 380 -5.02 0.83 1.94
N MET A 381 -3.79 1.24 1.64
CA MET A 381 -3.49 2.04 0.45
C MET A 381 -3.60 1.27 -0.88
N ASN A 382 -3.49 -0.06 -0.84
CA ASN A 382 -3.62 -0.93 -2.01
C ASN A 382 -5.05 -1.50 -2.15
N GLU A 383 -5.91 -1.32 -1.15
CA GLU A 383 -7.33 -1.64 -1.24
C GLU A 383 -8.05 -0.62 -2.14
N LEU A 384 -8.74 -1.12 -3.16
CA LEU A 384 -9.49 -0.29 -4.10
C LEU A 384 -10.85 0.09 -3.51
N ALA A 385 -10.91 1.20 -2.76
CA ALA A 385 -12.18 1.80 -2.37
C ALA A 385 -12.93 2.34 -3.61
N ASN A 386 -14.26 2.22 -3.66
CA ASN A 386 -15.08 2.86 -4.69
C ASN A 386 -15.45 4.28 -4.23
N PRO A 387 -14.80 5.33 -4.75
CA PRO A 387 -15.06 6.69 -4.30
C PRO A 387 -16.47 7.14 -4.67
N GLY A 388 -17.09 7.96 -3.82
CA GLY A 388 -18.33 8.66 -4.13
C GLY A 388 -18.15 9.71 -5.24
N ASP A 389 -19.25 10.23 -5.80
CA ASP A 389 -19.18 11.14 -6.97
C ASP A 389 -18.38 12.43 -6.70
N ALA A 390 -18.42 12.96 -5.47
CA ALA A 390 -17.63 14.13 -5.07
C ALA A 390 -16.11 13.83 -5.05
N GLU A 391 -15.74 12.64 -4.58
CA GLU A 391 -14.36 12.15 -4.56
C GLU A 391 -13.84 11.92 -5.98
N ARG A 392 -14.65 11.33 -6.87
CA ARG A 392 -14.27 11.12 -8.28
C ARG A 392 -13.96 12.42 -9.01
N SER A 393 -14.76 13.47 -8.79
CA SER A 393 -14.55 14.79 -9.41
C SER A 393 -13.27 15.47 -8.89
N PHE A 394 -13.05 15.38 -7.58
CA PHE A 394 -11.83 15.87 -6.93
C PHE A 394 -10.59 15.12 -7.46
N GLU A 395 -10.65 13.79 -7.48
CA GLU A 395 -9.61 12.90 -7.98
C GLU A 395 -9.24 13.24 -9.43
N ALA A 396 -10.22 13.38 -10.33
CA ALA A 396 -9.96 13.71 -11.73
C ALA A 396 -9.20 15.04 -11.89
N THR A 397 -9.53 16.04 -11.07
CA THR A 397 -8.86 17.35 -11.07
C THR A 397 -7.43 17.22 -10.55
N VAL A 398 -7.25 16.47 -9.46
CA VAL A 398 -5.95 16.20 -8.86
C VAL A 398 -5.04 15.42 -9.81
N GLN A 399 -5.55 14.38 -10.47
CA GLN A 399 -4.81 13.59 -11.45
C GLN A 399 -4.28 14.43 -12.62
N ASP A 400 -5.07 15.41 -13.09
CA ASP A 400 -4.62 16.32 -14.14
C ASP A 400 -3.38 17.13 -13.71
N GLU A 401 -3.39 17.65 -12.49
CA GLU A 401 -2.29 18.41 -11.91
C GLU A 401 -1.07 17.53 -11.60
N LEU A 402 -1.28 16.29 -11.15
CA LEU A 402 -0.21 15.31 -10.94
C LEU A 402 0.49 14.95 -12.24
N ARG A 403 -0.25 14.73 -13.33
CA ARG A 403 0.30 14.47 -14.67
C ARG A 403 1.13 15.64 -15.17
N LYS A 404 0.67 16.89 -14.97
CA LYS A 404 1.45 18.10 -15.29
C LYS A 404 2.73 18.16 -14.46
N TYR A 405 2.62 17.87 -13.16
CA TYR A 405 3.74 17.91 -12.22
C TYR A 405 4.85 16.91 -12.61
N VAL A 406 4.52 15.63 -12.78
CA VAL A 406 5.51 14.59 -13.12
C VAL A 406 6.15 14.85 -14.49
N SER A 407 5.34 15.26 -15.49
CA SER A 407 5.85 15.61 -16.83
C SER A 407 6.85 16.76 -16.76
N LYS A 408 6.55 17.81 -15.99
CA LYS A 408 7.43 18.97 -15.78
C LYS A 408 8.71 18.60 -15.04
N MET A 409 8.59 17.81 -13.96
CA MET A 409 9.71 17.44 -13.09
C MET A 409 10.72 16.55 -13.81
N LEU A 410 10.23 15.56 -14.56
CA LEU A 410 11.10 14.61 -15.26
C LEU A 410 11.46 15.07 -16.67
N ARG A 411 10.72 16.04 -17.24
CA ARG A 411 10.81 16.47 -18.65
C ARG A 411 10.48 15.32 -19.61
N VAL A 412 9.43 14.59 -19.30
CA VAL A 412 8.90 13.47 -20.09
C VAL A 412 7.50 13.80 -20.59
N GLU A 413 7.11 13.17 -21.69
CA GLU A 413 5.73 13.17 -22.16
C GLU A 413 5.07 11.87 -21.69
N LEU A 414 4.03 11.98 -20.88
CA LEU A 414 3.26 10.82 -20.44
C LEU A 414 2.44 10.23 -21.60
N PRO A 415 2.25 8.90 -21.65
CA PRO A 415 1.38 8.26 -22.64
C PRO A 415 -0.05 8.83 -22.69
N HIS A 416 -0.59 9.18 -21.52
CA HIS A 416 -1.89 9.83 -21.35
C HIS A 416 -1.70 11.16 -20.59
N PRO A 417 -1.41 12.26 -21.30
CA PRO A 417 -1.12 13.53 -20.67
C PRO A 417 -2.36 14.16 -20.01
N ALA A 418 -2.15 15.25 -19.28
CA ALA A 418 -3.21 16.09 -18.74
C ALA A 418 -4.18 16.56 -19.85
N GLY A 419 -5.47 16.66 -19.54
CA GLY A 419 -6.54 17.05 -20.47
C GLY A 419 -7.02 15.94 -21.41
N THR A 420 -6.34 14.79 -21.44
CA THR A 420 -6.77 13.60 -22.20
C THR A 420 -7.83 12.85 -21.39
N GLN A 421 -9.03 13.43 -21.23
CA GLN A 421 -10.15 12.67 -20.70
C GLN A 421 -10.58 11.63 -21.74
N SER A 422 -10.38 10.35 -21.45
CA SER A 422 -11.25 9.33 -22.04
C SER A 422 -12.65 9.58 -21.50
N THR A 423 -13.63 9.79 -22.37
CA THR A 423 -15.07 9.84 -22.05
C THR A 423 -15.62 8.51 -21.54
N SER A 424 -14.76 7.57 -21.15
CA SER A 424 -15.11 6.41 -20.36
C SER A 424 -14.45 6.52 -18.98
N VAL A 425 -15.07 7.28 -18.08
CA VAL A 425 -15.21 6.72 -16.74
C VAL A 425 -16.12 5.53 -16.97
N GLY A 426 -15.52 4.37 -17.31
CA GLY A 426 -16.28 3.14 -17.38
C GLY A 426 -16.85 3.00 -15.98
N GLU A 427 -18.17 3.16 -15.88
CA GLU A 427 -18.95 2.57 -14.81
C GLU A 427 -18.50 1.12 -14.74
N VAL A 428 -17.60 0.84 -13.82
CA VAL A 428 -17.42 -0.51 -13.37
C VAL A 428 -17.56 -0.40 -11.87
N ASP A 429 -18.77 -0.69 -11.42
CA ASP A 429 -19.07 -1.00 -10.03
C ASP A 429 -18.21 -2.20 -9.64
N PHE A 430 -16.99 -1.92 -9.20
CA PHE A 430 -16.02 -2.97 -8.88
C PHE A 430 -16.28 -3.61 -7.51
N TYR A 431 -17.00 -2.93 -6.60
CA TYR A 431 -17.25 -3.47 -5.25
C TYR A 431 -18.62 -3.06 -4.72
N SER A 432 -19.46 -4.07 -4.47
CA SER A 432 -20.48 -4.08 -3.42
C SER A 432 -20.17 -5.31 -2.57
N TYR A 433 -19.16 -5.19 -1.71
CA TYR A 433 -19.15 -5.94 -0.46
C TYR A 433 -19.95 -5.12 0.56
N PRO A 434 -20.52 -5.73 1.62
CA PRO A 434 -21.42 -5.03 2.51
C PRO A 434 -20.72 -3.78 3.04
N GLN A 435 -21.40 -2.64 2.89
CA GLN A 435 -21.16 -1.51 3.76
C GLN A 435 -21.41 -2.00 5.18
N HIS A 436 -20.37 -2.48 5.88
CA HIS A 436 -20.44 -2.57 7.32
C HIS A 436 -20.15 -1.19 7.89
N GLY A 437 -21.20 -0.36 7.84
CA GLY A 437 -21.40 0.65 8.85
C GLY A 437 -21.35 -0.03 10.21
N PHE A 438 -20.57 0.54 11.12
CA PHE A 438 -20.69 0.26 12.54
C PHE A 438 -22.17 0.45 12.94
N PRO A 439 -22.84 -0.57 13.51
CA PRO A 439 -24.21 -0.41 13.97
C PRO A 439 -24.20 0.33 15.31
N ASP A 440 -24.44 1.64 15.27
CA ASP A 440 -25.16 2.30 16.37
C ASP A 440 -26.61 1.81 16.33
N PHE A 441 -26.92 0.83 17.17
CA PHE A 441 -28.31 0.50 17.50
C PHE A 441 -28.41 0.16 18.98
N ASP A 442 -28.70 1.16 19.79
CA ASP A 442 -29.30 0.95 21.11
C ASP A 442 -30.84 1.02 21.00
N ILE A 443 -31.43 -0.17 20.95
CA ILE A 443 -32.58 -0.64 21.74
C ILE A 443 -33.74 0.36 21.99
N ASN A 444 -34.90 0.11 21.34
CA ASN A 444 -36.09 -0.39 22.06
C ASN A 444 -37.29 -0.77 21.15
N SER A 445 -37.64 -2.06 21.22
CA SER A 445 -38.93 -2.61 21.67
C SER A 445 -40.25 -2.06 21.08
N GLN A 446 -40.91 -2.89 20.26
CA GLN A 446 -42.26 -3.34 20.61
C GLN A 446 -42.63 -4.68 19.93
N MET A 447 -43.02 -5.63 20.78
CA MET A 447 -43.71 -6.87 20.45
C MET A 447 -45.01 -6.60 19.67
N ASP A 448 -45.42 -7.52 18.79
CA ASP A 448 -46.67 -8.27 19.05
C ASP A 448 -46.81 -9.53 18.17
N TYR A 449 -47.63 -10.44 18.69
CA TYR A 449 -47.72 -11.88 18.48
C TYR A 449 -48.36 -12.34 17.14
N TYR A 450 -47.90 -13.52 16.67
CA TYR A 450 -48.56 -14.71 16.06
C TYR A 450 -50.00 -14.63 15.48
N PRO A 451 -50.43 -15.55 14.56
CA PRO A 451 -49.84 -16.87 14.26
C PRO A 451 -49.29 -17.10 12.84
#